data_AF-P73814-F1
#
_entry.id   AF-P73814-F1
#
_cell.length_a   1.000
_cell.length_b   1.000
_cell.length_c   1.000
_cell.angle_alpha   90.00
_cell.angle_beta   90.00
_cell.angle_gamma   90.00
#
_symmetry.space_group_name_H-M   'P 1'
#
loop_
_entity.id
_entity.type
_entity.pdbx_description
1 polymer ?
#
loop_
_entity_poly.entity_id
_entity_poly.type
_entity_poly.pdbx_seq_one_letter_code
_entity_poly.pdbx_strand_id
1 'polypeptide(L)'
;MTNFPPLLREAKRDNRSIHFSATIPDFQTFVAIVTTLLVFLTGVALKYDTIYFRNYEISIPQWAGLSFAGLTFSFVVLDQLLRGFVRLEEIQQTTEARNRRAEEEQRRSEDRARTVAREAKQDREREEELARAENERAEARDRRAEAREREARRVGQEARRTRIENQYRLALIRYQLEPNSPHRRQLENILALLDEYGDTL
;
A
#
# COMPACT_ATOMS: atom_id res chain seq x y z
N MET A 1 -13.70 -8.35 -30.51
CA MET A 1 -14.80 -8.75 -29.61
C MET A 1 -14.49 -8.21 -28.23
N THR A 2 -15.17 -7.14 -27.87
CA THR A 2 -15.00 -6.29 -26.69
C THR A 2 -15.77 -6.88 -25.51
N ASN A 3 -15.10 -7.17 -24.39
CA ASN A 3 -15.77 -7.44 -23.12
C ASN A 3 -15.28 -6.43 -22.07
N PHE A 4 -16.16 -5.47 -21.79
CA PHE A 4 -16.03 -4.49 -20.72
C PHE A 4 -16.28 -5.14 -19.34
N PRO A 5 -15.75 -4.54 -18.26
CA PRO A 5 -15.84 -5.07 -16.89
C PRO A 5 -17.15 -4.64 -16.20
N PRO A 6 -17.65 -5.39 -15.21
CA PRO A 6 -18.71 -4.89 -14.34
C PRO A 6 -18.12 -3.99 -13.24
N LEU A 7 -18.35 -2.68 -13.38
CA LEU A 7 -18.29 -1.72 -12.29
C LEU A 7 -19.59 -1.77 -11.46
N LEU A 8 -19.45 -1.52 -10.15
CA LEU A 8 -20.45 -0.91 -9.25
C LEU A 8 -21.70 -1.73 -8.85
N ARG A 9 -21.57 -2.47 -7.75
CA ARG A 9 -22.62 -2.79 -6.76
C ARG A 9 -21.91 -3.57 -5.65
N GLU A 10 -21.88 -3.21 -4.37
CA GLU A 10 -22.81 -2.48 -3.54
C GLU A 10 -22.02 -1.76 -2.46
N ALA A 11 -22.26 -0.46 -2.31
CA ALA A 11 -21.90 0.25 -1.09
C ALA A 11 -22.77 -0.31 0.03
N LYS A 12 -22.20 -1.22 0.83
CA LYS A 12 -22.77 -1.63 2.11
C LYS A 12 -22.72 -0.43 3.06
N ARG A 13 -23.71 0.45 2.94
CA ARG A 13 -24.10 1.39 3.99
C ARG A 13 -24.57 0.54 5.15
N ASP A 14 -23.68 0.25 6.08
CA ASP A 14 -24.09 -0.18 7.41
C ASP A 14 -24.90 0.98 8.00
N ASN A 15 -26.20 0.71 8.05
CA ASN A 15 -27.25 1.50 8.64
C ASN A 15 -26.91 1.66 10.11
N ARG A 16 -26.17 2.73 10.42
CA ARG A 16 -25.93 3.19 11.79
C ARG A 16 -27.30 3.64 12.31
N SER A 17 -28.03 2.69 12.91
CA SER A 17 -29.18 3.00 13.74
C SER A 17 -28.65 3.88 14.87
N ILE A 18 -28.83 5.18 14.69
CA ILE A 18 -28.77 6.15 15.77
C ILE A 18 -29.90 5.71 16.70
N HIS A 19 -29.58 4.84 17.65
CA HIS A 19 -30.38 4.65 18.84
C HIS A 19 -30.30 5.97 19.57
N PHE A 20 -31.21 6.88 19.20
CA PHE A 20 -31.65 7.95 20.05
C PHE A 20 -32.41 7.26 21.19
N SER A 21 -31.63 6.65 22.09
CA SER A 21 -32.11 6.26 23.41
C SER A 21 -32.36 7.59 24.12
N ALA A 22 -33.51 8.19 23.81
CA ALA A 22 -34.19 9.07 24.73
C ALA A 22 -34.15 8.31 26.05
N THR A 23 -33.39 8.84 27.00
CA THR A 23 -33.27 8.35 28.37
C THR A 23 -34.66 8.37 28.97
N ILE A 24 -35.43 7.32 28.73
CA ILE A 24 -36.63 7.03 29.51
C ILE A 24 -36.08 6.85 30.92
N PRO A 25 -36.41 7.74 31.87
CA PRO A 25 -35.97 7.56 33.25
C PRO A 25 -36.42 6.16 33.67
N ASP A 26 -35.48 5.39 34.22
CA ASP A 26 -35.70 4.03 34.69
C ASP A 26 -37.04 3.96 35.45
N PHE A 27 -37.82 2.89 35.31
CA PHE A 27 -39.17 2.79 35.89
C PHE A 27 -39.15 3.11 37.40
N GLN A 28 -38.05 2.76 38.08
CA GLN A 28 -37.80 3.13 39.47
C GLN A 28 -37.70 4.65 39.70
N THR A 29 -37.06 5.37 38.79
CA THR A 29 -36.99 6.85 38.82
C THR A 29 -38.36 7.47 38.58
N PHE A 30 -39.14 6.93 37.64
CA PHE A 30 -40.52 7.37 37.40
C PHE A 30 -41.38 7.17 38.66
N VAL A 31 -41.33 5.99 39.26
CA VAL A 31 -42.06 5.68 40.51
C VAL A 31 -41.59 6.60 41.64
N ALA A 32 -40.28 6.84 41.79
CA ALA A 32 -39.76 7.75 42.81
C ALA A 32 -40.28 9.18 42.62
N ILE A 33 -40.23 9.72 41.39
CA ILE A 33 -40.76 11.06 41.08
C ILE A 33 -42.25 11.13 41.39
N VAL A 34 -43.04 10.15 40.94
CA VAL A 34 -44.48 10.10 41.19
C VAL A 34 -44.77 10.00 42.69
N THR A 35 -43.99 9.21 43.44
CA THR A 35 -44.18 9.05 44.90
C THR A 35 -43.83 10.34 45.65
N THR A 36 -42.72 11.00 45.29
CA THR A 36 -42.35 12.29 45.88
C THR A 36 -43.38 13.37 45.57
N LEU A 37 -43.89 13.40 44.34
CA LEU A 37 -44.89 14.36 43.91
C LEU A 37 -46.25 14.08 44.57
N LEU A 38 -46.60 12.81 44.78
CA LEU A 38 -47.78 12.39 45.53
C LEU A 38 -47.65 12.78 47.01
N VAL A 39 -46.52 12.50 47.68
CA VAL A 39 -46.29 12.89 49.08
C VAL A 39 -46.32 14.41 49.23
N PHE A 40 -45.74 15.14 48.28
CA PHE A 40 -45.77 16.61 48.25
C PHE A 40 -47.21 17.14 48.05
N LEU A 41 -47.96 16.62 47.07
CA LEU A 41 -49.36 17.00 46.88
C LEU A 41 -50.23 16.64 48.08
N THR A 42 -49.98 15.49 48.71
CA THR A 42 -50.72 15.05 49.89
C THR A 42 -50.41 15.95 51.09
N GLY A 43 -49.15 16.38 51.25
CA GLY A 43 -48.73 17.32 52.29
C GLY A 43 -49.17 18.77 52.07
N VAL A 44 -49.34 19.20 50.82
CA VAL A 44 -49.82 20.56 50.47
C VAL A 44 -51.35 20.62 50.41
N ALA A 45 -52.03 19.59 49.91
CA ALA A 45 -53.49 19.56 49.77
C ALA A 45 -54.20 19.21 51.08
N LEU A 46 -53.58 18.41 51.95
CA LEU A 46 -54.06 18.27 53.32
C LEU A 46 -53.49 19.43 54.13
N LYS A 47 -54.32 20.46 54.32
CA LYS A 47 -54.11 21.54 55.29
C LYS A 47 -54.09 20.93 56.71
N TYR A 48 -53.05 20.18 57.05
CA TYR A 48 -52.85 19.62 58.38
C TYR A 48 -52.37 20.75 59.29
N ASP A 49 -53.30 21.51 59.88
CA ASP A 49 -52.98 22.34 61.04
C ASP A 49 -52.90 21.50 62.33
N THR A 50 -53.58 20.35 62.40
CA THR A 50 -53.60 19.50 63.60
C THR A 50 -54.01 18.06 63.27
N ILE A 51 -53.22 17.06 63.69
CA ILE A 51 -53.68 15.67 63.79
C ILE A 51 -54.03 15.42 65.26
N TYR A 52 -55.32 15.20 65.56
CA TYR A 52 -55.77 14.86 66.91
C TYR A 52 -55.52 13.37 67.19
N PHE A 53 -54.36 13.06 67.79
CA PHE A 53 -54.24 11.83 68.56
C PHE A 53 -54.73 12.12 69.97
N ARG A 54 -55.74 11.35 70.38
CA ARG A 54 -56.52 11.25 71.63
C ARG A 54 -56.02 11.88 72.96
N ASN A 55 -54.80 12.40 73.09
CA ASN A 55 -54.36 13.29 74.17
C ASN A 55 -53.03 14.08 73.94
N TYR A 56 -52.51 14.20 72.71
CA TYR A 56 -51.31 15.02 72.43
C TYR A 56 -51.44 15.79 71.11
N GLU A 57 -51.19 17.10 71.17
CA GLU A 57 -51.18 18.01 70.03
C GLU A 57 -49.75 18.16 69.52
N ILE A 58 -49.38 17.41 68.48
CA ILE A 58 -48.06 17.53 67.84
C ILE A 58 -48.23 18.41 66.62
N SER A 59 -47.79 19.67 66.73
CA SER A 59 -47.71 20.59 65.59
C SER A 59 -46.53 20.19 64.72
N ILE A 60 -46.81 19.56 63.58
CA ILE A 60 -45.77 19.27 62.58
C ILE A 60 -45.69 20.50 61.68
N PRO A 61 -44.60 21.28 61.74
CA PRO A 61 -44.48 22.49 60.93
C PRO A 61 -44.47 22.12 59.44
N GLN A 62 -45.17 22.89 58.62
CA GLN A 62 -45.32 22.67 57.17
C GLN A 62 -43.98 22.50 56.43
N TRP A 63 -42.92 23.12 56.96
CA TRP A 63 -41.54 22.98 56.47
C TRP A 63 -40.97 21.56 56.59
N ALA A 64 -41.48 20.70 57.48
CA ALA A 64 -41.00 19.34 57.67
C ALA A 64 -41.25 18.47 56.43
N GLY A 65 -42.42 18.62 55.78
CA GLY A 65 -42.72 17.93 54.52
C GLY A 65 -41.82 18.40 53.38
N LEU A 66 -41.53 19.70 53.32
CA LEU A 66 -40.63 20.29 52.32
C LEU A 66 -39.19 19.78 52.49
N SER A 67 -38.70 19.71 53.74
CA SER A 67 -37.38 19.18 54.07
C SER A 67 -37.25 17.70 53.72
N PHE A 68 -38.30 16.91 53.99
CA PHE A 68 -38.30 15.48 53.64
C PHE A 68 -38.32 15.26 52.12
N ALA A 69 -39.10 16.05 51.38
CA ALA A 69 -39.11 16.03 49.92
C ALA A 69 -37.74 16.43 49.32
N GLY A 70 -37.11 17.48 49.87
CA GLY A 70 -35.77 17.91 49.47
C GLY A 70 -34.70 16.84 49.73
N LEU A 71 -34.76 16.18 50.89
CA LEU A 71 -33.80 15.13 51.25
C LEU A 71 -33.94 13.89 50.36
N THR A 72 -35.17 13.44 50.09
CA THR A 72 -35.43 12.30 49.20
C THR A 72 -35.03 12.60 47.75
N PHE A 73 -35.34 13.80 47.25
CA PHE A 73 -34.89 14.25 45.93
C PHE A 73 -33.37 14.28 45.81
N SER A 74 -32.68 14.80 46.83
CA SER A 74 -31.22 14.86 46.86
C SER A 74 -30.60 13.46 46.82
N PHE A 75 -31.20 12.49 47.52
CA PHE A 75 -30.74 11.10 47.51
C PHE A 75 -30.90 10.44 46.13
N VAL A 76 -32.01 10.70 45.43
CA VAL A 76 -32.26 10.20 44.07
C VAL A 76 -31.26 10.80 43.07
N VAL A 77 -31.00 12.11 43.15
CA VAL A 77 -30.01 12.78 42.29
C VAL A 77 -28.60 12.24 42.56
N LEU A 78 -28.26 11.99 43.83
CA LEU A 78 -26.97 11.42 44.21
C LEU A 78 -26.80 9.99 43.70
N ASP A 79 -27.83 9.14 43.77
CA ASP A 79 -27.82 7.77 43.23
C ASP A 79 -27.64 7.77 41.70
N GLN A 80 -28.30 8.69 40.99
CA GLN A 80 -28.14 8.84 39.54
C GLN A 80 -26.72 9.30 39.15
N LEU A 81 -26.14 10.24 39.90
CA LEU A 81 -24.76 10.69 39.70
C LEU A 81 -23.77 9.55 39.91
N LEU A 82 -23.91 8.80 41.02
CA LEU A 82 -23.05 7.65 41.34
C LEU A 82 -23.10 6.57 40.26
N ARG A 83 -24.30 6.20 39.78
CA ARG A 83 -24.45 5.24 38.65
C ARG A 83 -23.85 5.76 37.35
N GLY A 84 -23.93 7.07 37.09
CA GLY A 84 -23.31 7.72 35.94
C GLY A 84 -21.79 7.62 35.94
N PHE A 85 -21.15 7.82 37.10
CA PHE A 85 -19.69 7.70 37.24
C PHE A 85 -19.18 6.27 37.03
N VAL A 86 -19.85 5.27 37.62
CA VAL A 86 -19.48 3.85 37.44
C VAL A 86 -19.58 3.44 35.96
N ARG A 87 -20.60 3.93 35.24
CA ARG A 87 -20.78 3.62 33.81
C ARG A 87 -19.74 4.32 32.92
N LEU A 88 -19.20 5.46 33.33
CA LEU A 88 -18.14 6.15 32.59
C LEU A 88 -16.81 5.38 32.63
N GLU A 89 -16.48 4.77 33.78
CA GLU A 89 -15.24 4.02 33.96
C GLU A 89 -15.18 2.78 33.05
N GLU A 90 -16.29 2.05 32.93
CA GLU A 90 -16.40 0.88 32.06
C GLU A 90 -16.28 1.24 30.56
N ILE A 91 -16.85 2.39 30.17
CA ILE A 91 -16.72 2.91 28.79
C ILE A 91 -15.27 3.33 28.51
N GLN A 92 -14.58 3.90 29.48
CA GLN A 92 -13.20 4.34 29.32
C GLN A 92 -12.25 3.14 29.16
N GLN A 93 -12.38 2.13 30.02
CA GLN A 93 -11.56 0.91 29.92
C GLN A 93 -11.78 0.15 28.61
N THR A 94 -13.03 0.03 28.16
CA THR A 94 -13.35 -0.63 26.88
C THR A 94 -12.83 0.15 25.68
N THR A 95 -12.79 1.48 25.75
CA THR A 95 -12.23 2.34 24.71
C THR A 95 -10.71 2.21 24.64
N GLU A 96 -10.01 2.20 25.77
CA GLU A 96 -8.56 1.97 25.81
C GLU A 96 -8.18 0.59 25.26
N ALA A 97 -8.91 -0.46 25.63
CA ALA A 97 -8.67 -1.81 25.13
C ALA A 97 -8.87 -1.90 23.61
N ARG A 98 -9.85 -1.18 23.06
CA ARG A 98 -10.06 -1.08 21.60
C ARG A 98 -8.93 -0.30 20.92
N ASN A 99 -8.51 0.82 21.50
CA ASN A 99 -7.43 1.63 20.94
C ASN A 99 -6.11 0.84 20.90
N ARG A 100 -5.76 0.12 21.97
CA ARG A 100 -4.56 -0.75 22.00
C ARG A 100 -4.60 -1.82 20.91
N ARG A 101 -5.75 -2.47 20.69
CA ARG A 101 -5.92 -3.47 19.61
C ARG A 101 -5.77 -2.84 18.23
N ALA A 102 -6.37 -1.66 18.01
CA ALA A 102 -6.26 -0.94 16.74
C ALA A 102 -4.81 -0.52 16.47
N GLU A 103 -4.09 -0.04 17.47
CA GLU A 103 -2.66 0.30 17.36
C GLU A 103 -1.79 -0.92 17.04
N GLU A 104 -2.04 -2.06 17.70
CA GLU A 104 -1.32 -3.31 17.41
C GLU A 104 -1.59 -3.80 15.97
N GLU A 105 -2.83 -3.75 15.51
CA GLU A 105 -3.18 -4.10 14.14
C GLU A 105 -2.51 -3.14 13.14
N GLN A 106 -2.50 -1.84 13.44
CA GLN A 106 -1.83 -0.85 12.61
C GLN A 106 -0.33 -1.13 12.53
N ARG A 107 0.34 -1.38 13.66
CA ARG A 107 1.77 -1.74 13.67
C ARG A 107 2.06 -3.01 12.87
N ARG A 108 1.24 -4.05 13.04
CA ARG A 108 1.36 -5.29 12.24
C ARG A 108 1.16 -5.03 10.75
N SER A 109 0.22 -4.15 10.39
CA SER A 109 -0.03 -3.79 8.99
C SER A 109 1.15 -3.00 8.40
N GLU A 110 1.75 -2.09 9.16
CA GLU A 110 2.92 -1.32 8.75
C GLU A 110 4.14 -2.23 8.59
N ASP A 111 4.37 -3.16 9.52
CA ASP A 111 5.47 -4.11 9.43
C ASP A 111 5.34 -5.00 8.19
N ARG A 112 4.14 -5.51 7.90
CA ARG A 112 3.87 -6.25 6.66
C ARG A 112 4.08 -5.40 5.42
N ALA A 113 3.64 -4.15 5.43
CA ALA A 113 3.87 -3.23 4.30
C ALA A 113 5.38 -2.98 4.09
N ARG A 114 6.15 -2.87 5.17
CA ARG A 114 7.61 -2.70 5.12
C ARG A 114 8.32 -3.95 4.58
N THR A 115 7.90 -5.16 4.97
CA THR A 115 8.50 -6.39 4.45
C THR A 115 8.22 -6.54 2.96
N VAL A 116 6.98 -6.34 2.54
CA VAL A 116 6.60 -6.40 1.11
C VAL A 116 7.35 -5.34 0.30
N ALA A 117 7.50 -4.11 0.82
CA ALA A 117 8.25 -3.07 0.15
C ALA A 117 9.75 -3.40 0.03
N ARG A 118 10.34 -4.10 1.01
CA ARG A 118 11.73 -4.56 0.96
C ARG A 118 11.91 -5.68 -0.05
N GLU A 119 11.03 -6.66 -0.06
CA GLU A 119 11.03 -7.76 -1.04
C GLU A 119 10.88 -7.22 -2.47
N ALA A 120 9.91 -6.32 -2.70
CA ALA A 120 9.71 -5.71 -4.01
C ALA A 120 10.91 -4.87 -4.47
N LYS A 121 11.64 -4.22 -3.56
CA LYS A 121 12.90 -3.55 -3.90
C LYS A 121 14.00 -4.53 -4.26
N GLN A 122 14.15 -5.59 -3.48
CA GLN A 122 15.15 -6.61 -3.72
C GLN A 122 14.91 -7.33 -5.06
N ASP A 123 13.66 -7.61 -5.39
CA ASP A 123 13.31 -8.24 -6.67
C ASP A 123 13.60 -7.30 -7.84
N ARG A 124 13.31 -6.00 -7.73
CA ARG A 124 13.71 -5.01 -8.74
C ARG A 124 15.23 -4.92 -8.91
N GLU A 125 15.97 -4.92 -7.81
CA GLU A 125 17.45 -4.88 -7.86
C GLU A 125 18.00 -6.13 -8.56
N ARG A 126 17.44 -7.32 -8.28
CA ARG A 126 17.81 -8.57 -8.96
C ARG A 126 17.47 -8.54 -10.44
N GLU A 127 16.29 -8.05 -10.81
CA GLU A 127 15.88 -7.90 -12.22
C GLU A 127 16.83 -6.95 -12.97
N GLU A 128 17.18 -5.82 -12.37
CA GLU A 128 18.14 -4.89 -12.96
C GLU A 128 19.54 -5.50 -13.11
N GLU A 129 20.01 -6.25 -12.11
CA GLU A 129 21.30 -6.93 -12.18
C GLU A 129 21.32 -7.99 -13.29
N LEU A 130 20.24 -8.77 -13.41
CA LEU A 130 20.08 -9.75 -14.49
C LEU A 130 20.06 -9.08 -15.86
N ALA A 131 19.33 -7.97 -16.01
CA ALA A 131 19.27 -7.21 -17.25
C ALA A 131 20.65 -6.63 -17.63
N ARG A 132 21.40 -6.10 -16.65
CA ARG A 132 22.78 -5.62 -16.88
C ARG A 132 23.71 -6.75 -17.30
N ALA A 133 23.67 -7.89 -16.60
CA ALA A 133 24.49 -9.05 -16.93
C ALA A 133 24.15 -9.63 -18.32
N GLU A 134 22.87 -9.60 -18.72
CA GLU A 134 22.46 -10.01 -20.07
C GLU A 134 22.97 -9.03 -21.13
N ASN A 135 22.83 -7.72 -20.89
CA ASN A 135 23.32 -6.71 -21.81
C ASN A 135 24.85 -6.77 -21.99
N GLU A 136 25.61 -6.95 -20.91
CA GLU A 136 27.05 -7.15 -20.98
C GLU A 136 27.43 -8.41 -21.79
N ARG A 137 26.66 -9.49 -21.64
CA ARG A 137 26.87 -10.72 -22.43
C ARG A 137 26.56 -10.51 -23.90
N ALA A 138 25.52 -9.73 -24.23
CA ALA A 138 25.19 -9.37 -25.61
C ALA A 138 26.31 -8.52 -26.24
N GLU A 139 26.74 -7.45 -25.56
CA GLU A 139 27.86 -6.61 -26.04
C GLU A 139 29.18 -7.39 -26.18
N ALA A 140 29.44 -8.35 -25.28
CA ALA A 140 30.62 -9.22 -25.40
C ALA A 140 30.51 -10.17 -26.60
N ARG A 141 29.31 -10.64 -26.95
CA ARG A 141 29.08 -11.45 -28.15
C ARG A 141 29.28 -10.61 -29.41
N ASP A 142 28.75 -9.41 -29.44
CA ASP A 142 28.86 -8.51 -30.60
C ASP A 142 30.32 -8.12 -30.84
N ARG A 143 31.06 -7.75 -29.79
CA ARG A 143 32.50 -7.46 -29.89
C ARG A 143 33.30 -8.66 -30.41
N ARG A 144 32.94 -9.88 -30.01
CA ARG A 144 33.59 -11.11 -30.52
C ARG A 144 33.23 -11.38 -31.98
N ALA A 145 31.99 -11.12 -32.38
CA ALA A 145 31.55 -11.26 -33.76
C ALA A 145 32.29 -10.27 -34.67
N GLU A 146 32.35 -8.99 -34.29
CA GLU A 146 33.10 -7.98 -35.02
C GLU A 146 34.60 -8.31 -35.12
N ALA A 147 35.22 -8.77 -34.03
CA ALA A 147 36.63 -9.17 -34.05
C ALA A 147 36.88 -10.29 -35.06
N ARG A 148 36.01 -11.32 -35.07
CA ARG A 148 36.07 -12.43 -36.04
C ARG A 148 35.87 -11.95 -37.46
N GLU A 149 34.95 -11.01 -37.70
CA GLU A 149 34.73 -10.46 -39.03
C GLU A 149 35.95 -9.66 -39.52
N ARG A 150 36.54 -8.83 -38.66
CA ARG A 150 37.76 -8.08 -38.97
C ARG A 150 38.93 -9.02 -39.29
N GLU A 151 39.08 -10.09 -38.50
CA GLU A 151 40.10 -11.11 -38.74
C GLU A 151 39.85 -11.85 -40.07
N ALA A 152 38.62 -12.30 -40.32
CA ALA A 152 38.25 -12.96 -41.57
C ALA A 152 38.47 -12.04 -42.78
N ARG A 153 38.21 -10.74 -42.64
CA ARG A 153 38.47 -9.75 -43.69
C ARG A 153 39.97 -9.60 -43.96
N ARG A 154 40.81 -9.53 -42.92
CA ARG A 154 42.28 -9.48 -43.06
C ARG A 154 42.83 -10.74 -43.73
N VAL A 155 42.45 -11.91 -43.22
CA VAL A 155 42.85 -13.21 -43.80
C VAL A 155 42.39 -13.31 -45.26
N GLY A 156 41.16 -12.87 -45.56
CA GLY A 156 40.65 -12.83 -46.92
C GLY A 156 41.42 -11.90 -47.85
N GLN A 157 41.84 -10.72 -47.37
CA GLN A 157 42.68 -9.78 -48.12
C GLN A 157 44.08 -10.35 -48.38
N GLU A 158 44.72 -10.93 -47.37
CA GLU A 158 46.04 -11.57 -47.47
C GLU A 158 46.02 -12.77 -48.42
N ALA A 159 45.00 -13.62 -48.36
CA ALA A 159 44.82 -14.74 -49.27
C ALA A 159 44.62 -14.28 -50.72
N ARG A 160 43.84 -13.21 -50.94
CA ARG A 160 43.66 -12.60 -52.27
C ARG A 160 44.97 -12.04 -52.81
N ARG A 161 45.71 -11.26 -52.00
CA ARG A 161 47.03 -10.73 -52.36
C ARG A 161 47.99 -11.85 -52.76
N THR A 162 48.10 -12.88 -51.93
CA THR A 162 48.96 -14.05 -52.19
C THR A 162 48.60 -14.74 -53.49
N ARG A 163 47.30 -14.88 -53.79
CA ARG A 163 46.81 -15.48 -55.04
C ARG A 163 47.26 -14.66 -56.27
N ILE A 164 47.13 -13.34 -56.22
CA ILE A 164 47.53 -12.46 -57.34
C ILE A 164 49.06 -12.49 -57.53
N GLU A 165 49.84 -12.41 -56.44
CA GLU A 165 51.30 -12.51 -56.50
C GLU A 165 51.76 -13.84 -57.12
N ASN A 166 51.12 -14.95 -56.75
CA ASN A 166 51.41 -16.26 -57.34
C ASN A 166 51.04 -16.33 -58.83
N GLN A 167 49.91 -15.73 -59.23
CA GLN A 167 49.53 -15.64 -60.65
C GLN A 167 50.53 -14.81 -61.46
N TYR A 168 51.01 -13.69 -60.91
CA TYR A 168 52.04 -12.87 -61.52
C TYR A 168 53.34 -13.66 -61.72
N ARG A 169 53.84 -14.34 -60.68
CA ARG A 169 55.06 -15.16 -60.77
C ARG A 169 54.93 -16.24 -61.85
N LEU A 170 53.78 -16.91 -61.92
CA LEU A 170 53.53 -17.94 -62.92
C LEU A 170 53.48 -17.36 -64.35
N ALA A 171 52.80 -16.22 -64.53
CA ALA A 171 52.72 -15.54 -65.83
C ALA A 171 54.09 -15.05 -66.30
N LEU A 172 54.91 -14.51 -65.39
CA LEU A 172 56.27 -14.09 -65.69
C LEU A 172 57.14 -15.26 -66.14
N ILE A 173 57.09 -16.39 -65.42
CA ILE A 173 57.82 -17.61 -65.79
C ILE A 173 57.38 -18.10 -67.18
N ARG A 174 56.08 -18.14 -67.46
CA ARG A 174 55.56 -18.56 -68.78
C ARG A 174 56.03 -17.65 -69.90
N TYR A 175 56.04 -16.33 -69.67
CA TYR A 175 56.55 -15.38 -70.64
C TYR A 175 58.06 -15.52 -70.89
N GLN A 176 58.85 -15.81 -69.84
CA GLN A 176 60.29 -16.06 -69.96
C GLN A 176 60.61 -17.36 -70.72
N LEU A 177 59.82 -18.42 -70.50
CA LEU A 177 59.97 -19.69 -71.21
C LEU A 177 59.55 -19.56 -72.68
N GLU A 178 58.43 -18.88 -72.94
CA GLU A 178 57.85 -18.72 -74.27
C GLU A 178 57.33 -17.29 -74.47
N PRO A 179 58.17 -16.37 -74.97
CA PRO A 179 57.76 -15.00 -75.23
C PRO A 179 56.86 -14.94 -76.45
N ASN A 180 55.54 -14.96 -76.22
CA ASN A 180 54.51 -14.88 -77.25
C ASN A 180 53.42 -13.85 -76.87
N SER A 181 52.61 -13.43 -77.86
CA SER A 181 51.53 -12.45 -77.66
C SER A 181 50.52 -12.81 -76.57
N PRO A 182 50.04 -14.06 -76.43
CA PRO A 182 49.08 -14.41 -75.37
C PRO A 182 49.70 -14.32 -73.97
N HIS A 183 50.93 -14.78 -73.76
CA HIS A 183 51.61 -14.66 -72.46
C HIS A 183 51.89 -13.20 -72.08
N ARG A 184 52.25 -12.36 -73.06
CA ARG A 184 52.41 -10.91 -72.85
C ARG A 184 51.11 -10.26 -72.37
N ARG A 185 49.99 -10.52 -73.06
CA ARG A 185 48.67 -10.00 -72.66
C ARG A 185 48.24 -10.49 -71.28
N GLN A 186 48.52 -11.74 -70.95
CA GLN A 186 48.22 -12.29 -69.62
C GLN A 186 49.02 -11.59 -68.52
N LEU A 187 50.31 -11.30 -68.77
CA LEU A 187 51.17 -10.57 -67.84
C LEU A 187 50.70 -9.12 -67.66
N GLU A 188 50.38 -8.42 -68.76
CA GLU A 188 49.85 -7.05 -68.73
C GLU A 188 48.55 -6.96 -67.91
N ASN A 189 47.63 -7.92 -68.09
CA ASN A 189 46.38 -7.96 -67.30
C ASN A 189 46.62 -8.15 -65.80
N ILE A 190 47.57 -9.00 -65.40
CA ILE A 190 47.88 -9.24 -63.99
C ILE A 190 48.62 -8.03 -63.38
N LEU A 191 49.47 -7.37 -64.17
CA LEU A 191 50.13 -6.12 -63.75
C LEU A 191 49.12 -5.00 -63.51
N ALA A 192 48.12 -4.84 -64.39
CA ALA A 192 47.03 -3.87 -64.18
C ALA A 192 46.23 -4.17 -62.91
N LEU A 193 45.95 -5.45 -62.63
CA LEU A 193 45.32 -5.88 -61.36
C LEU A 193 46.20 -5.56 -60.15
N LEU A 194 47.52 -5.78 -60.22
CA LEU A 194 48.43 -5.46 -59.11
C LEU A 194 48.53 -3.95 -58.85
N ASP A 195 48.47 -3.12 -59.90
CA ASP A 195 48.47 -1.66 -59.81
C ASP A 195 47.21 -1.16 -59.07
N GLU A 196 46.02 -1.67 -59.45
CA GLU A 196 44.75 -1.35 -58.78
C GLU A 196 44.73 -1.76 -57.29
N TYR A 197 45.40 -2.87 -56.95
CA TYR A 197 45.51 -3.34 -55.57
C TYR A 197 46.60 -2.61 -54.75
N GLY A 198 47.57 -1.96 -55.39
CA GLY A 198 48.59 -1.15 -54.72
C GLY A 198 48.02 0.12 -54.06
N ASP A 199 46.97 0.69 -54.65
CA ASP A 199 46.32 1.92 -54.18
C ASP A 199 45.26 1.72 -53.07
N THR A 200 44.91 0.47 -52.73
CA THR A 200 43.77 0.15 -51.83
C THR A 200 44.16 -0.50 -50.48
N LEU A 201 45.45 -0.49 -50.14
CA LEU A 201 46.02 -0.93 -48.84
C LEU A 201 46.36 0.27 -47.94
#